data_AF-A0A7X2T2X5-F1
#
_entry.id   AF-A0A7X2T2X5-F1
#
_cell.length_a   1.000
_cell.length_b   1.000
_cell.length_c   1.000
_cell.angle_alpha   90.00
_cell.angle_beta   90.00
_cell.angle_gamma   90.00
#
_symmetry.space_group_name_H-M   'P 1'
#
loop_
_entity.id
_entity.type
_entity.pdbx_description
1 polymer ?
#
loop_
_entity_poly.entity_id
_entity_poly.type
_entity_poly.pdbx_seq_one_letter_code
_entity_poly.pdbx_strand_id
1 'polypeptide(L)'
;MQLSRKEREMLSSDIQQEYEMLKKLGGWIRNGLVITAVFVALAIYGWSGMVDPLIPNAPEAFRTFSKWAGLIGSILFGLFTLLVFLAQRNGKKSVQRKIKLFDDSKKRKSSK
;
A
#
# COMPACT_ATOMS: atom_id res chain seq x y z
N MET A 1 -29.15 13.04 14.52
CA MET A 1 -29.40 13.39 13.11
C MET A 1 -30.02 12.19 12.41
N GLN A 2 -31.20 12.34 11.82
CA GLN A 2 -31.85 11.27 11.05
C GLN A 2 -31.36 11.36 9.60
N LEU A 3 -30.67 10.33 9.12
CA LEU A 3 -30.26 10.25 7.72
C LEU A 3 -31.46 9.89 6.84
N SER A 4 -31.79 10.76 5.88
CA SER A 4 -32.75 10.56 4.79
C SER A 4 -32.38 9.33 3.96
N ARG A 5 -33.35 8.74 3.23
CA ARG A 5 -33.12 7.57 2.34
C ARG A 5 -31.97 7.84 1.35
N LYS A 6 -31.95 9.04 0.76
CA LYS A 6 -30.88 9.48 -0.16
C LYS A 6 -29.52 9.58 0.53
N GLU A 7 -29.47 10.08 1.77
CA GLU A 7 -28.22 10.20 2.53
C GLU A 7 -27.67 8.83 2.93
N ARG A 8 -28.53 7.84 3.18
CA ARG A 8 -28.10 6.45 3.44
C ARG A 8 -27.52 5.78 2.20
N GLU A 9 -28.14 6.00 1.04
CA GLU A 9 -27.64 5.48 -0.24
C GLU A 9 -26.28 6.08 -0.58
N MET A 10 -26.12 7.40 -0.45
CA MET A 10 -24.83 8.08 -0.60
C MET A 10 -23.78 7.56 0.40
N LEU A 11 -24.15 7.37 1.66
CA LEU A 11 -23.22 6.85 2.67
C LEU A 11 -22.76 5.43 2.31
N SER A 12 -23.67 4.59 1.79
CA SER A 12 -23.33 3.22 1.39
C SER A 12 -22.41 3.18 0.15
N SER A 13 -22.65 4.04 -0.85
CA SER A 13 -21.79 4.11 -2.03
C SER A 13 -20.39 4.63 -1.67
N ASP A 14 -20.32 5.63 -0.80
CA ASP A 14 -19.06 6.22 -0.33
C ASP A 14 -18.21 5.20 0.47
N ILE A 15 -18.86 4.41 1.34
CA ILE A 15 -18.21 3.29 2.06
C ILE A 15 -17.70 2.23 1.08
N GLN A 16 -18.50 1.88 0.06
CA GLN A 16 -18.14 0.85 -0.90
C GLN A 16 -16.96 1.30 -1.79
N GLN A 17 -16.95 2.56 -2.21
CA GLN A 17 -15.85 3.16 -2.95
C GLN A 17 -14.56 3.21 -2.12
N GLU A 18 -14.63 3.64 -0.84
CA GLU A 18 -13.48 3.60 0.07
C GLU A 18 -12.97 2.18 0.30
N TYR A 19 -13.86 1.19 0.41
CA TYR A 19 -13.48 -0.21 0.58
C TYR A 19 -12.76 -0.77 -0.66
N GLU A 20 -13.25 -0.45 -1.86
CA GLU A 20 -12.57 -0.85 -3.11
C GLU A 20 -11.18 -0.21 -3.23
N MET A 21 -11.04 1.07 -2.86
CA MET A 21 -9.75 1.74 -2.82
C MET A 21 -8.81 1.07 -1.80
N LEU A 22 -9.29 0.72 -0.61
CA LEU A 22 -8.53 -0.01 0.40
C LEU A 22 -8.11 -1.42 -0.04
N LYS A 23 -8.95 -2.10 -0.82
CA LYS A 23 -8.63 -3.41 -1.40
C LYS A 23 -7.50 -3.28 -2.44
N LYS A 24 -7.58 -2.26 -3.31
CA LYS A 24 -6.51 -1.94 -4.27
C LYS A 24 -5.20 -1.60 -3.56
N LEU A 25 -5.24 -0.80 -2.50
CA LEU A 25 -4.08 -0.45 -1.66
C LEU A 25 -3.39 -1.69 -1.08
N GLY A 26 -4.15 -2.74 -0.72
CA GLY A 26 -3.57 -4.01 -0.27
C GLY A 26 -2.69 -4.70 -1.32
N GLY A 27 -3.12 -4.70 -2.60
CA GLY A 27 -2.31 -5.21 -3.71
C GLY A 27 -1.06 -4.36 -3.96
N TRP A 28 -1.17 -3.04 -3.82
CA TRP A 28 -0.05 -2.12 -3.98
C TRP A 28 1.01 -2.29 -2.90
N ILE A 29 0.62 -2.58 -1.66
CA ILE A 29 1.57 -2.91 -0.57
C ILE A 29 2.31 -4.20 -0.88
N ARG A 30 1.60 -5.25 -1.33
CA ARG A 30 2.24 -6.52 -1.67
C ARG A 30 3.26 -6.35 -2.80
N ASN A 31 2.87 -5.65 -3.86
CA ASN A 31 3.77 -5.39 -5.00
C ASN A 31 4.93 -4.47 -4.60
N GLY A 32 4.66 -3.43 -3.79
CA GLY A 32 5.68 -2.51 -3.27
C GLY A 32 6.72 -3.21 -2.40
N LEU A 33 6.30 -4.15 -1.53
CA LEU A 33 7.22 -4.99 -0.75
C LEU A 33 8.11 -5.87 -1.65
N VAL A 34 7.53 -6.50 -2.67
CA VAL A 34 8.29 -7.33 -3.62
C VAL A 34 9.32 -6.48 -4.37
N ILE A 35 8.91 -5.32 -4.89
CA ILE A 35 9.81 -4.40 -5.60
C ILE A 35 10.92 -3.91 -4.67
N THR A 36 10.58 -3.54 -3.43
CA THR A 36 11.56 -3.12 -2.42
C THR A 36 12.56 -4.24 -2.14
N ALA A 37 12.11 -5.49 -2.00
CA ALA A 37 12.99 -6.64 -1.79
C ALA A 37 13.94 -6.87 -2.97
N VAL A 38 13.48 -6.68 -4.21
CA VAL A 38 14.34 -6.75 -5.40
C VAL A 38 15.41 -5.66 -5.37
N PHE A 39 15.05 -4.42 -5.03
CA PHE A 39 16.03 -3.33 -4.91
C PHE A 39 17.05 -3.57 -3.78
N VAL A 40 16.61 -4.15 -2.66
CA VAL A 40 17.51 -4.55 -1.57
C VAL A 40 18.47 -5.66 -2.03
N ALA A 41 17.99 -6.66 -2.76
CA ALA A 41 18.84 -7.70 -3.35
C ALA A 41 19.84 -7.11 -4.34
N LEU A 42 19.41 -6.18 -5.20
CA LEU A 42 20.29 -5.44 -6.12
C LEU A 42 21.35 -4.61 -5.38
N ALA A 43 21.00 -4.01 -4.24
CA ALA A 43 21.95 -3.31 -3.40
C ALA A 43 22.97 -4.31 -2.81
N ILE A 44 22.53 -5.41 -2.20
CA ILE A 44 23.43 -6.43 -1.65
C ILE A 44 24.38 -6.97 -2.74
N TYR A 45 23.86 -7.23 -3.93
CA TYR A 45 24.68 -7.62 -5.08
C TYR A 45 25.70 -6.54 -5.47
N GLY A 46 25.25 -5.30 -5.60
CA GLY A 46 26.13 -4.16 -5.93
C GLY A 46 27.26 -3.97 -4.91
N TRP A 47 26.96 -4.01 -3.61
CA TRP A 47 27.94 -3.78 -2.54
C TRP A 47 28.83 -4.97 -2.21
N SER A 48 28.31 -6.20 -2.31
CA SER A 48 29.10 -7.40 -2.03
C SER A 48 30.20 -7.65 -3.04
N GLY A 49 30.10 -7.09 -4.26
CA GLY A 49 31.09 -7.30 -5.31
C GLY A 49 31.17 -8.76 -5.77
N MET A 50 30.15 -9.58 -5.46
CA MET A 50 30.07 -10.97 -5.91
C MET A 50 30.19 -11.04 -7.43
N VAL A 51 31.08 -11.90 -7.91
CA VAL A 51 31.16 -12.29 -9.32
C VAL A 51 30.20 -13.46 -9.47
N ASP A 52 28.99 -13.17 -9.93
CA ASP A 52 27.97 -14.20 -10.12
C ASP A 52 28.34 -15.07 -11.34
N PRO A 53 28.28 -16.41 -11.25
CA PRO A 53 28.48 -17.29 -12.42
C PRO A 53 27.49 -17.00 -13.56
N LEU A 54 26.34 -16.39 -13.26
CA LEU A 54 25.32 -15.97 -14.23
C LEU A 54 25.71 -14.71 -15.01
N ILE A 55 26.54 -13.82 -14.44
CA ILE A 55 27.03 -12.60 -15.09
C ILE A 55 28.55 -12.48 -14.86
N PRO A 56 29.35 -13.36 -15.48
CA PRO A 56 30.77 -13.51 -15.17
C PRO A 56 31.62 -12.29 -15.52
N ASN A 57 31.12 -11.40 -16.38
CA ASN A 57 31.81 -10.18 -16.84
C ASN A 57 30.93 -8.94 -16.71
N ALA A 58 30.27 -8.75 -15.56
CA ALA A 58 29.50 -7.53 -15.31
C ALA A 58 30.42 -6.30 -15.38
N PRO A 59 30.17 -5.31 -16.26
CA PRO A 59 30.98 -4.09 -16.33
C PRO A 59 31.01 -3.36 -14.99
N GLU A 60 32.12 -2.72 -14.63
CA GLU A 60 32.20 -1.90 -13.40
C GLU A 60 31.14 -0.80 -13.35
N ALA A 61 30.78 -0.24 -14.51
CA ALA A 61 29.69 0.72 -14.66
C ALA A 61 28.33 0.11 -14.23
N PHE A 62 28.08 -1.16 -14.57
CA PHE A 62 26.87 -1.86 -14.16
C PHE A 62 26.85 -2.08 -12.64
N ARG A 63 27.97 -2.50 -12.04
CA ARG A 63 28.08 -2.64 -10.58
C ARG A 63 27.84 -1.32 -9.84
N THR A 64 28.39 -0.23 -10.36
CA THR A 64 28.19 1.11 -9.79
C THR A 64 26.74 1.55 -9.92
N PHE A 65 26.13 1.32 -11.08
CA PHE A 65 24.69 1.57 -11.28
C PHE A 65 23.84 0.74 -10.33
N SER A 66 24.08 -0.57 -10.19
CA SER A 66 23.33 -1.44 -9.28
C SER A 66 23.43 -1.02 -7.81
N LYS A 67 24.60 -0.52 -7.37
CA LYS A 67 24.75 0.08 -6.04
C LYS A 67 23.77 1.26 -5.88
N TRP A 68 23.94 2.30 -6.68
CA TRP A 68 23.14 3.52 -6.50
C TRP A 68 21.66 3.32 -6.79
N ALA A 69 21.31 2.56 -7.83
CA ALA A 69 19.93 2.22 -8.16
C ALA A 69 19.27 1.34 -7.09
N GLY A 70 20.00 0.36 -6.54
CA GLY A 70 19.56 -0.49 -5.43
C GLY A 70 19.26 0.34 -4.18
N LEU A 71 20.18 1.23 -3.80
CA LEU A 71 20.03 2.07 -2.61
C LEU A 71 18.91 3.09 -2.78
N ILE A 72 18.92 3.89 -3.84
CA ILE A 72 17.88 4.90 -4.10
C ILE A 72 16.51 4.22 -4.25
N GLY A 73 16.44 3.12 -5.01
CA GLY A 73 15.23 2.34 -5.19
C GLY A 73 14.69 1.78 -3.87
N SER A 74 15.54 1.19 -3.04
CA SER A 74 15.13 0.65 -1.73
C SER A 74 14.57 1.72 -0.80
N ILE A 75 15.16 2.92 -0.80
CA ILE A 75 14.69 4.05 0.02
C ILE A 75 13.35 4.55 -0.51
N LEU A 76 13.24 4.85 -1.80
CA LEU A 76 12.01 5.37 -2.41
C LEU A 76 10.85 4.37 -2.29
N PHE A 77 11.05 3.12 -2.69
CA PHE A 77 10.00 2.10 -2.63
C PHE A 77 9.71 1.65 -1.19
N GLY A 78 10.71 1.64 -0.32
CA GLY A 78 10.52 1.38 1.11
C GLY A 78 9.65 2.45 1.76
N LEU A 79 9.98 3.73 1.58
CA LEU A 79 9.17 4.85 2.07
C LEU A 79 7.76 4.83 1.49
N PHE A 80 7.63 4.64 0.18
CA PHE A 80 6.33 4.55 -0.47
C PHE A 80 5.48 3.42 0.12
N THR A 81 6.04 2.21 0.24
CA THR A 81 5.34 1.05 0.81
C THR A 81 4.89 1.32 2.25
N LEU A 82 5.72 2.01 3.04
CA LEU A 82 5.42 2.37 4.42
C LEU A 82 4.29 3.41 4.51
N LEU A 83 4.27 4.41 3.63
CA LEU A 83 3.19 5.39 3.54
C LEU A 83 1.87 4.74 3.11
N VAL A 84 1.90 3.87 2.10
CA VAL A 84 0.71 3.13 1.64
C VAL A 84 0.20 2.21 2.74
N PHE A 85 1.08 1.57 3.52
CA PHE A 85 0.70 0.76 4.67
C PHE A 85 0.01 1.58 5.76
N LEU A 86 0.56 2.74 6.11
CA LEU A 86 -0.07 3.66 7.06
C LEU A 86 -1.42 4.16 6.56
N ALA A 87 -1.52 4.51 5.27
CA ALA A 87 -2.76 4.93 4.64
C ALA A 87 -3.82 3.81 4.68
N GLN A 88 -3.44 2.56 4.41
CA GLN A 88 -4.35 1.41 4.50
C GLN A 88 -4.82 1.19 5.95
N ARG A 89 -3.90 1.27 6.92
CA ARG A 89 -4.25 1.11 8.35
C ARG A 89 -5.20 2.21 8.82
N ASN A 90 -4.95 3.45 8.43
CA ASN A 90 -5.77 4.60 8.80
C ASN A 90 -7.13 4.58 8.08
N GLY A 91 -7.16 4.24 6.79
CA GLY A 91 -8.39 4.16 6.01
C GLY A 91 -9.31 3.03 6.49
N LYS A 92 -8.78 1.88 6.90
CA LYS A 92 -9.59 0.82 7.55
C LYS A 92 -10.33 1.32 8.79
N LYS A 93 -9.68 2.15 9.63
CA LYS A 93 -10.32 2.75 10.81
C LYS A 93 -11.42 3.76 10.44
N SER A 94 -11.20 4.55 9.39
CA SER A 94 -12.19 5.50 8.86
C SER A 94 -13.46 4.78 8.39
N VAL A 95 -13.29 3.75 7.56
CA VAL A 95 -14.41 2.97 7.02
C VAL A 95 -15.21 2.28 8.12
N GLN A 96 -14.53 1.69 9.12
CA GLN A 96 -15.22 1.09 10.27
C GLN A 96 -16.06 2.10 11.07
N ARG A 97 -15.59 3.34 11.19
CA ARG A 97 -16.34 4.41 11.86
C ARG A 97 -17.59 4.77 11.06
N LYS A 98 -17.49 4.87 9.72
CA LYS A 98 -18.64 5.11 8.83
C LYS A 98 -19.67 3.96 8.90
N ILE A 99 -19.22 2.70 8.94
CA ILE A 99 -20.10 1.52 9.09
C ILE A 99 -20.87 1.56 10.41
N LYS A 100 -20.19 1.85 11.54
CA LYS A 100 -20.86 1.97 12.85
C LYS A 100 -21.94 3.04 12.87
N LEU A 101 -21.65 4.21 12.28
CA LEU A 101 -22.64 5.29 12.15
C LEU A 101 -23.85 4.86 11.31
N PHE A 102 -23.62 4.11 10.23
CA PHE A 102 -24.69 3.58 9.40
C PHE A 102 -25.57 2.58 10.18
N ASP A 103 -24.97 1.62 10.88
CA ASP A 103 -25.70 0.61 11.66
C ASP A 103 -26.49 1.20 12.83
N ASP A 104 -25.90 2.16 13.56
CA ASP A 104 -26.60 2.88 14.62
C ASP A 104 -27.80 3.67 14.08
N SER A 105 -27.67 4.27 12.89
CA SER A 105 -28.77 4.96 12.22
C SER A 105 -29.90 4.01 11.81
N LYS A 106 -29.57 2.74 11.51
CA LYS A 106 -30.54 1.71 11.14
C LYS A 106 -31.28 1.18 12.37
N LYS A 107 -30.58 0.89 13.47
CA LYS A 107 -31.18 0.44 14.75
C LYS A 107 -32.19 1.44 15.30
N ARG A 108 -31.87 2.74 15.31
CA ARG A 108 -32.81 3.78 15.79
C ARG A 108 -34.09 3.90 14.97
N LYS A 109 -34.11 3.41 13.72
CA LYS A 109 -35.30 3.39 12.85
C LYS A 109 -36.19 2.17 13.06
N SER A 110 -35.67 1.09 13.65
CA SER A 110 -36.41 -0.16 13.92
C SER A 110 -37.04 -0.19 15.32
N SER A 111 -36.62 0.72 16.20
CA SER A 111 -37.11 0.84 17.58
C SER A 111 -38.17 1.94 17.75
N LYS A 112 -38.59 2.57 16.65
CA LYS A 112 -39.71 3.51 16.55
C LYS A 112 -40.75 2.89 15.63
#